data_AF-A0A450U9U2-F1
#
_entry.id   AF-A0A450U9U2-F1
#
_cell.length_a   1.000
_cell.length_b   1.000
_cell.length_c   1.000
_cell.angle_alpha   90.00
_cell.angle_beta   90.00
_cell.angle_gamma   90.00
#
_symmetry.space_group_name_H-M   'P 1'
#
loop_
_entity.id
_entity.type
_entity.pdbx_description
1 polymer ?
#
loop_
_entity_poly.entity_id
_entity_poly.type
_entity_poly.pdbx_seq_one_letter_code
_entity_poly.pdbx_strand_id
1 'polypeptide(L)'
;MRLLSTPDSVAENEPTALAIVETLLAVAAYWGIAWWFDSHIHLLVSISVAPLLLLRSRESTDRGVRWLLDYWQDDTEITPKEAPLRFWGTVLASGSISATCAYALAEPFLVGEAGWPLFLHAFGLGMLCIAIAIIVAVAVAVAGAGAGAVAGAVAGAVAGAVAVVRAGAGAGAGVTMAVGALKAFGFLLFGVPFGVGTWLRSLGVRVLATLRHPVAGIEALPGNWRRILWAVDCRHAPELLPGLSAHDTNTVLSLPGFMEKMRTWDWSDRFLGIMVIPIWFLPGFLYRWSLKSTCWLYLPLIYLGNGLRRPRGAREEGELVAGLYKSRVEGLRRALAVGVAASLVVTTALNHPTLQGSIRESLGQFPLVLQSYLWVLGVLAERASGLSHLWAFDLFDLAPWQWLNLLGAMITGILFFYSDRANRIWGLARERDPEAAPEAAHVTGLLAMARLRNLCAVFYVFLAFGYGVLALEGSGSESLTGWLGFLGTLYGGYL
;
A
#
# COMPACT_ATOMS: atom_id res chain seq x y z
N MET A 1 -6.15 -10.83 20.07
CA MET A 1 -6.19 -10.03 18.84
C MET A 1 -7.52 -9.30 18.81
N ARG A 2 -7.53 -7.96 18.63
CA ARG A 2 -8.78 -7.18 18.66
C ARG A 2 -9.55 -7.38 17.35
N LEU A 3 -10.88 -7.28 17.40
CA LEU A 3 -11.70 -7.35 16.18
C LEU A 3 -11.60 -6.07 15.35
N LEU A 4 -11.56 -4.92 16.03
CA LEU A 4 -11.66 -3.57 15.45
C LEU A 4 -10.54 -2.68 15.98
N SER A 5 -10.11 -1.71 15.17
CA SER A 5 -9.12 -0.72 15.56
C SER A 5 -9.72 0.40 16.42
N THR A 6 -8.92 0.83 17.39
CA THR A 6 -9.13 2.00 18.25
C THR A 6 -7.93 2.93 18.10
N PRO A 7 -8.04 4.24 18.38
CA PRO A 7 -6.91 5.16 18.31
C PRO A 7 -5.69 4.65 19.11
N ASP A 8 -5.92 4.13 20.32
CA ASP A 8 -4.87 3.58 21.18
C ASP A 8 -4.21 2.34 20.58
N SER A 9 -5.02 1.38 20.07
CA SER A 9 -4.47 0.17 19.44
C SER A 9 -3.65 0.51 18.18
N VAL A 10 -4.05 1.53 17.42
CA VAL A 10 -3.28 2.01 16.25
C VAL A 10 -1.97 2.66 16.70
N ALA A 11 -1.98 3.44 17.78
CA ALA A 11 -0.78 4.06 18.34
C ALA A 11 0.24 3.00 18.79
N GLU A 12 -0.23 1.94 19.45
CA GLU A 12 0.56 0.80 19.94
C GLU A 12 0.95 -0.20 18.83
N ASN A 13 0.36 -0.09 17.63
CA ASN A 13 0.50 -1.02 16.51
C ASN A 13 -0.02 -2.44 16.81
N GLU A 14 -1.08 -2.56 17.59
CA GLU A 14 -1.71 -3.85 17.86
C GLU A 14 -2.43 -4.37 16.60
N PRO A 15 -2.24 -5.65 16.22
CA PRO A 15 -2.93 -6.22 15.07
C PRO A 15 -4.43 -6.40 15.33
N THR A 16 -5.24 -6.07 14.33
CA THR A 16 -6.69 -6.17 14.34
C THR A 16 -7.17 -7.13 13.25
N ALA A 17 -8.20 -7.92 13.54
CA ALA A 17 -8.74 -8.89 12.60
C ALA A 17 -9.29 -8.21 11.33
N LEU A 18 -10.00 -7.07 11.50
CA LEU A 18 -10.55 -6.33 10.37
C LEU A 18 -9.46 -5.80 9.43
N ALA A 19 -8.36 -5.27 9.95
CA ALA A 19 -7.28 -4.78 9.08
C ALA A 19 -6.66 -5.90 8.23
N ILE A 20 -6.49 -7.11 8.80
CA ILE A 20 -6.01 -8.29 8.07
C ILE A 20 -7.00 -8.71 6.97
N VAL A 21 -8.29 -8.80 7.31
CA VAL A 21 -9.33 -9.15 6.33
C VAL A 21 -9.36 -8.14 5.19
N GLU A 22 -9.31 -6.85 5.50
CA GLU A 22 -9.21 -5.78 4.50
C GLU A 22 -7.96 -5.92 3.63
N THR A 23 -6.82 -6.33 4.19
CA THR A 23 -5.61 -6.56 3.40
C THR A 23 -5.81 -7.70 2.41
N LEU A 24 -6.38 -8.82 2.84
CA LEU A 24 -6.67 -9.95 1.94
C LEU A 24 -7.68 -9.56 0.85
N LEU A 25 -8.75 -8.85 1.22
CA LEU A 25 -9.74 -8.35 0.28
C LEU A 25 -9.14 -7.34 -0.70
N ALA A 26 -8.27 -6.44 -0.24
CA ALA A 26 -7.60 -5.47 -1.10
C ALA A 26 -6.66 -6.15 -2.11
N VAL A 27 -5.91 -7.18 -1.68
CA VAL A 27 -5.08 -7.99 -2.58
C VAL A 27 -5.96 -8.67 -3.63
N ALA A 28 -7.00 -9.38 -3.21
CA ALA A 28 -7.91 -10.09 -4.12
C ALA A 28 -8.59 -9.13 -5.11
N ALA A 29 -9.08 -7.98 -4.63
CA ALA A 29 -9.73 -6.98 -5.47
C ALA A 29 -8.76 -6.38 -6.50
N TYR A 30 -7.54 -6.03 -6.11
CA TYR A 30 -6.57 -5.45 -7.04
C TYR A 30 -6.11 -6.44 -8.12
N TRP A 31 -5.92 -7.71 -7.75
CA TRP A 31 -5.65 -8.78 -8.71
C TRP A 31 -6.85 -9.06 -9.62
N GLY A 32 -8.07 -9.05 -9.07
CA GLY A 32 -9.30 -9.16 -9.86
C GLY A 32 -9.47 -8.02 -10.86
N ILE A 33 -9.14 -6.78 -10.47
CA ILE A 33 -9.11 -5.62 -11.38
C ILE A 33 -8.02 -5.83 -12.45
N ALA A 34 -6.82 -6.27 -12.07
CA ALA A 34 -5.74 -6.50 -13.03
C ALA A 34 -6.12 -7.56 -14.07
N TRP A 35 -6.76 -8.64 -13.61
CA TRP A 35 -7.28 -9.71 -14.46
C TRP A 35 -8.39 -9.19 -15.39
N TRP A 36 -9.37 -8.46 -14.84
CA TRP A 36 -10.54 -8.00 -15.60
C TRP A 36 -10.20 -6.98 -16.70
N PHE A 37 -9.27 -6.07 -16.41
CA PHE A 37 -8.87 -5.00 -17.33
C PHE A 37 -7.62 -5.35 -18.16
N ASP A 38 -7.04 -6.54 -17.97
CA ASP A 38 -5.77 -6.96 -18.59
C ASP A 38 -4.67 -5.89 -18.50
N SER A 39 -4.64 -5.19 -17.37
CA SER A 39 -3.75 -4.05 -17.16
C SER A 39 -3.22 -4.04 -15.74
N HIS A 40 -1.92 -3.86 -15.61
CA HIS A 40 -1.21 -3.81 -14.32
C HIS A 40 -0.81 -2.38 -13.94
N ILE A 41 -1.26 -1.37 -14.71
CA ILE A 41 -0.82 0.02 -14.53
C ILE A 41 -1.20 0.53 -13.14
N HIS A 42 -2.39 0.20 -12.62
CA HIS A 42 -2.82 0.60 -11.27
C HIS A 42 -1.93 0.00 -10.18
N LEU A 43 -1.48 -1.25 -10.35
CA LEU A 43 -0.53 -1.89 -9.43
C LEU A 43 0.84 -1.21 -9.49
N LEU A 44 1.35 -0.93 -10.70
CA LEU A 44 2.64 -0.24 -10.88
C LEU A 44 2.61 1.16 -10.28
N VAL A 45 1.57 1.94 -10.54
CA VAL A 45 1.38 3.27 -9.94
C VAL A 45 1.32 3.16 -8.41
N SER A 46 0.60 2.17 -7.88
CA SER A 46 0.57 1.93 -6.43
C SER A 46 1.95 1.65 -5.86
N ILE A 47 2.74 0.79 -6.52
CA ILE A 47 4.11 0.44 -6.11
C ILE A 47 5.03 1.66 -6.19
N SER A 48 4.89 2.51 -7.20
CA SER A 48 5.70 3.73 -7.32
C SER A 48 5.36 4.78 -6.26
N VAL A 49 4.08 4.92 -5.90
CA VAL A 49 3.63 5.92 -4.92
C VAL A 49 3.73 5.41 -3.48
N ALA A 50 3.71 4.09 -3.25
CA ALA A 50 3.75 3.49 -1.92
C ALA A 50 4.93 3.96 -1.04
N PRO A 51 6.18 4.02 -1.54
CA PRO A 51 7.32 4.50 -0.77
C PRO A 51 7.11 5.91 -0.20
N LEU A 52 6.48 6.82 -0.93
CA LEU A 52 6.31 8.21 -0.49
C LEU A 52 5.51 8.33 0.83
N LEU A 53 4.58 7.41 1.08
CA LEU A 53 3.79 7.39 2.31
C LEU A 53 4.32 6.44 3.36
N LEU A 54 5.01 5.37 2.96
CA LEU A 54 5.70 4.50 3.89
C LEU A 54 6.94 5.18 4.50
N LEU A 55 7.62 6.06 3.76
CA LEU A 55 8.79 6.82 4.20
C LEU A 55 8.45 8.01 5.13
N ARG A 56 7.22 8.15 5.62
CA ARG A 56 6.91 9.24 6.56
C ARG A 56 7.57 8.97 7.93
N SER A 57 8.31 9.94 8.46
CA SER A 57 8.76 9.88 9.84
C SER A 57 7.80 10.69 10.74
N ARG A 58 7.94 10.61 12.06
CA ARG A 58 7.14 11.48 12.95
C ARG A 58 7.49 12.95 12.69
N GLU A 59 8.77 13.24 12.53
CA GLU A 59 9.27 14.58 12.25
C GLU A 59 8.76 15.12 10.90
N SER A 60 8.70 14.28 9.86
CA SER A 60 8.15 14.69 8.57
C SER A 60 6.64 14.93 8.66
N THR A 61 5.94 14.12 9.43
CA THR A 61 4.49 14.23 9.66
C THR A 61 4.18 15.53 10.39
N ASP A 62 4.83 15.79 11.53
CA ASP A 62 4.63 17.00 12.34
C ASP A 62 5.01 18.27 11.58
N ARG A 63 6.07 18.22 10.76
CA ARG A 63 6.45 19.33 9.88
C ARG A 63 5.41 19.56 8.78
N GLY A 64 4.90 18.50 8.17
CA GLY A 64 3.84 18.61 7.16
C GLY A 64 2.55 19.16 7.74
N VAL A 65 2.17 18.74 8.95
CA VAL A 65 1.00 19.28 9.68
C VAL A 65 1.20 20.76 9.96
N ARG A 66 2.36 21.17 10.51
CA ARG A 66 2.67 22.59 10.72
C ARG A 66 2.60 23.40 9.43
N TRP A 67 3.25 22.96 8.35
CA TRP A 67 3.19 23.66 7.08
C TRP A 67 1.78 23.81 6.53
N LEU A 68 0.91 22.81 6.74
CA LEU A 68 -0.48 22.89 6.32
C LEU A 68 -1.32 23.80 7.24
N LEU A 69 -1.07 23.78 8.55
CA LEU A 69 -1.78 24.61 9.53
C LEU A 69 -1.35 26.07 9.45
N ASP A 70 -0.04 26.33 9.39
CA ASP A 70 0.53 27.66 9.14
C ASP A 70 -0.13 28.22 7.89
N TYR A 71 -0.15 27.46 6.80
CA TYR A 71 -0.85 27.84 5.58
C TYR A 71 -2.34 28.10 5.74
N TRP A 72 -3.04 27.29 6.53
CA TRP A 72 -4.48 27.43 6.73
C TRP A 72 -4.83 28.65 7.59
N GLN A 73 -3.93 29.03 8.50
CA GLN A 73 -4.06 30.16 9.42
C GLN A 73 -3.41 31.45 8.87
N ASP A 74 -2.51 31.33 7.89
CA ASP A 74 -1.84 32.44 7.24
C ASP A 74 -2.83 33.13 6.29
N ASP A 75 -3.52 34.12 6.87
CA ASP A 75 -4.39 35.07 6.19
C ASP A 75 -3.59 36.16 5.44
N THR A 76 -2.29 35.96 5.17
CA THR A 76 -1.63 36.81 4.17
C THR A 76 -2.49 36.81 2.92
N GLU A 77 -2.70 37.96 2.27
CA GLU A 77 -3.43 38.05 1.01
C GLU A 77 -2.39 38.03 -0.13
N ILE A 78 -2.39 37.01 -1.00
CA ILE A 78 -1.62 37.10 -2.27
C ILE A 78 -2.38 38.10 -3.14
N THR A 79 -2.03 39.37 -2.96
CA THR A 79 -2.47 40.43 -3.85
C THR A 79 -1.42 40.65 -4.94
N PRO A 80 -1.83 41.11 -6.14
CA PRO A 80 -0.89 41.52 -7.18
C PRO A 80 0.11 42.60 -6.73
N LYS A 81 -0.21 43.31 -5.63
CA LYS A 81 0.60 44.41 -5.08
C LYS A 81 1.63 43.92 -4.06
N GLU A 82 1.27 42.99 -3.19
CA GLU A 82 2.15 42.53 -2.10
C GLU A 82 3.07 41.38 -2.53
N ALA A 83 2.59 40.48 -3.40
CA ALA A 83 3.35 39.31 -3.84
C ALA A 83 3.24 39.08 -5.36
N PRO A 84 3.63 40.07 -6.21
CA PRO A 84 3.40 40.03 -7.65
C PRO A 84 3.97 38.79 -8.34
N LEU A 85 5.18 38.36 -7.96
CA LEU A 85 5.82 37.19 -8.57
C LEU A 85 5.07 35.89 -8.27
N ARG A 86 4.59 35.74 -7.02
CA ARG A 86 3.80 34.56 -6.60
C ARG A 86 2.41 34.57 -7.23
N PHE A 87 1.77 35.73 -7.29
CA PHE A 87 0.47 35.91 -7.93
C PHE A 87 0.54 35.60 -9.44
N TRP A 88 1.47 36.22 -10.18
CA TRP A 88 1.56 35.99 -11.62
C TRP A 88 2.10 34.60 -11.97
N GLY A 89 3.01 34.04 -11.16
CA GLY A 89 3.46 32.66 -11.31
C GLY A 89 2.32 31.65 -11.15
N THR A 90 1.43 31.89 -10.19
CA THR A 90 0.17 31.14 -10.00
C THR A 90 -0.72 31.19 -11.23
N VAL A 91 -1.03 32.41 -11.67
CA VAL A 91 -1.95 32.63 -12.79
C VAL A 91 -1.42 31.97 -14.05
N LEU A 92 -0.12 32.16 -14.36
CA LEU A 92 0.53 31.54 -15.51
C LEU A 92 0.52 30.01 -15.43
N ALA A 93 0.89 29.43 -14.30
CA ALA A 93 0.85 27.98 -14.11
C ALA A 93 -0.57 27.42 -14.28
N SER A 94 -1.58 28.12 -13.74
CA SER A 94 -2.99 27.74 -13.90
C SER A 94 -3.47 27.82 -15.34
N GLY A 95 -3.11 28.89 -16.05
CA GLY A 95 -3.44 29.08 -17.44
C GLY A 95 -2.80 28.01 -18.31
N SER A 96 -1.52 27.71 -18.09
CA SER A 96 -0.80 26.68 -18.83
C SER A 96 -1.41 25.29 -18.64
N ILE A 97 -1.64 24.86 -17.40
CA ILE A 97 -2.24 23.53 -17.13
C ILE A 97 -3.63 23.43 -17.75
N SER A 98 -4.44 24.48 -17.60
CA SER A 98 -5.80 24.50 -18.16
C SER A 98 -5.77 24.45 -19.68
N ALA A 99 -4.89 25.22 -20.32
CA ALA A 99 -4.73 25.20 -21.77
C ALA A 99 -4.25 23.84 -22.29
N THR A 100 -3.30 23.19 -21.59
CA THR A 100 -2.84 21.85 -21.95
C THR A 100 -3.96 20.80 -21.81
N CYS A 101 -4.73 20.84 -20.72
CA CYS A 101 -5.87 19.94 -20.55
C CYS A 101 -6.96 20.19 -21.59
N ALA A 102 -7.27 21.46 -21.89
CA ALA A 102 -8.22 21.85 -22.93
C ALA A 102 -7.81 21.26 -24.28
N TYR A 103 -6.54 21.43 -24.65
CA TYR A 103 -5.99 20.96 -25.91
C TYR A 103 -6.03 19.43 -26.00
N ALA A 104 -5.59 18.73 -24.95
CA ALA A 104 -5.56 17.26 -24.92
C ALA A 104 -6.95 16.63 -25.00
N LEU A 105 -7.98 17.30 -24.47
CA LEU A 105 -9.36 16.83 -24.49
C LEU A 105 -10.15 17.31 -25.72
N ALA A 106 -9.68 18.34 -26.42
CA ALA A 106 -10.39 18.89 -27.57
C ALA A 106 -10.52 17.87 -28.71
N GLU A 107 -9.45 17.13 -29.01
CA GLU A 107 -9.47 16.13 -30.09
C GLU A 107 -10.51 15.01 -29.87
N PRO A 108 -10.53 14.28 -28.73
CA PRO A 108 -11.49 13.21 -28.51
C PRO A 108 -12.95 13.67 -28.31
N PHE A 109 -13.20 14.92 -27.91
CA PHE A 109 -14.55 15.38 -27.58
C PHE A 109 -15.20 16.28 -28.65
N LEU A 110 -14.42 16.96 -29.49
CA LEU A 110 -14.94 17.94 -30.44
C LEU A 110 -14.83 17.50 -31.91
N VAL A 111 -13.88 16.60 -32.24
CA VAL A 111 -13.67 16.20 -33.63
C VAL A 111 -14.76 15.21 -34.05
N GLY A 112 -15.49 15.57 -35.11
CA GLY A 112 -16.55 14.73 -35.71
C GLY A 112 -17.97 15.05 -35.25
N GLU A 113 -18.13 15.96 -34.29
CA GLU A 113 -19.45 16.38 -33.77
C GLU A 113 -19.95 17.66 -34.46
N ALA A 114 -21.26 17.77 -34.69
CA ALA A 114 -21.91 18.96 -35.27
C ALA A 114 -23.24 19.28 -34.58
N GLY A 115 -23.67 20.55 -34.62
CA GLY A 115 -24.95 20.99 -34.05
C GLY A 115 -24.94 21.06 -32.51
N TRP A 116 -26.03 20.60 -31.88
CA TRP A 116 -26.21 20.66 -30.43
C TRP A 116 -25.18 19.86 -29.60
N PRO A 117 -24.76 18.64 -30.00
CA PRO A 117 -23.69 17.91 -29.32
C PRO A 117 -22.36 18.68 -29.27
N LEU A 118 -21.95 19.29 -30.40
CA LEU A 118 -20.75 20.13 -30.45
C LEU A 118 -20.85 21.32 -29.48
N PHE A 119 -22.01 21.97 -29.43
CA PHE A 119 -22.24 23.06 -28.47
C PHE A 119 -22.14 22.58 -27.02
N LEU A 120 -22.75 21.46 -26.67
CA LEU A 120 -22.72 20.91 -25.30
C LEU A 120 -21.31 20.42 -24.91
N HIS A 121 -20.57 19.78 -25.82
CA HIS A 121 -19.20 19.35 -25.56
C HIS A 121 -18.23 20.53 -25.48
N ALA A 122 -18.36 21.54 -26.35
CA ALA A 122 -17.55 22.75 -26.28
C ALA A 122 -17.85 23.57 -25.03
N PHE A 123 -19.12 23.68 -24.63
CA PHE A 123 -19.53 24.30 -23.39
C PHE A 123 -19.02 23.53 -22.17
N GLY A 124 -19.16 22.20 -22.17
CA GLY A 124 -18.64 21.32 -21.12
C GLY A 124 -17.12 21.40 -20.98
N LEU A 125 -16.39 21.43 -22.11
CA LEU A 125 -14.95 21.60 -22.15
C LEU A 125 -14.55 22.99 -21.65
N GLY A 126 -15.24 24.05 -22.07
CA GLY A 126 -15.02 25.42 -21.57
C GLY A 126 -15.24 25.52 -20.06
N MET A 127 -16.32 24.94 -19.55
CA MET A 127 -16.61 24.85 -18.12
C MET A 127 -15.56 24.04 -17.37
N LEU A 128 -15.09 22.93 -17.94
CA LEU A 128 -14.00 22.12 -17.39
C LEU A 128 -12.69 22.93 -17.36
N CYS A 129 -12.38 23.70 -18.39
CA CYS A 129 -11.18 24.54 -18.44
C CYS A 129 -11.25 25.67 -17.43
N ILE A 130 -12.41 26.31 -17.26
CA ILE A 130 -12.64 27.31 -16.21
C ILE A 130 -12.50 26.64 -14.85
N ALA A 131 -13.07 25.45 -14.65
CA ALA A 131 -12.93 24.70 -13.42
C ALA A 131 -11.45 24.37 -13.14
N ILE A 132 -10.67 23.84 -14.10
CA ILE A 132 -9.23 23.57 -13.99
C ILE A 132 -8.44 24.84 -13.69
N ALA A 133 -8.75 25.94 -14.38
CA ALA A 133 -8.12 27.24 -14.16
C ALA A 133 -8.39 27.72 -12.73
N ILE A 134 -9.62 27.55 -12.24
CA ILE A 134 -9.98 27.82 -10.84
C ILE A 134 -9.28 26.81 -9.91
N ILE A 135 -9.20 25.51 -10.21
CA ILE A 135 -8.53 24.50 -9.36
C ILE A 135 -7.09 24.92 -9.15
N VAL A 136 -6.39 25.24 -10.25
CA VAL A 136 -4.97 25.57 -10.20
C VAL A 136 -4.78 26.99 -9.66
N ALA A 137 -5.59 27.97 -10.06
CA ALA A 137 -5.53 29.31 -9.49
C ALA A 137 -5.83 29.29 -7.99
N VAL A 138 -6.75 28.45 -7.49
CA VAL A 138 -6.98 28.24 -6.06
C VAL A 138 -5.83 27.47 -5.43
N ALA A 139 -5.35 26.39 -6.02
CA ALA A 139 -4.22 25.61 -5.50
C ALA A 139 -2.93 26.44 -5.38
N VAL A 140 -2.75 27.46 -6.23
CA VAL A 140 -1.57 28.33 -6.20
C VAL A 140 -1.85 29.74 -5.63
N ALA A 141 -3.08 30.28 -5.62
CA ALA A 141 -3.40 31.58 -4.99
C ALA A 141 -3.75 31.41 -3.51
N VAL A 142 -4.32 30.26 -3.13
CA VAL A 142 -4.41 29.90 -1.72
C VAL A 142 -2.99 29.67 -1.15
N ALA A 143 -1.92 29.54 -1.98
CA ALA A 143 -0.48 29.56 -1.59
C ALA A 143 -0.04 30.77 -0.74
N GLY A 144 -0.92 31.74 -0.50
CA GLY A 144 -0.71 32.81 0.47
C GLY A 144 -1.83 33.83 0.53
N ALA A 145 -3.10 33.44 0.29
CA ALA A 145 -4.27 34.33 0.41
C ALA A 145 -5.27 33.95 1.53
N GLY A 146 -5.01 32.87 2.28
CA GLY A 146 -5.97 32.25 3.20
C GLY A 146 -7.21 31.67 2.48
N ALA A 147 -7.86 30.66 3.08
CA ALA A 147 -9.08 30.06 2.53
C ALA A 147 -10.29 31.04 2.56
N GLY A 148 -10.22 32.09 3.38
CA GLY A 148 -11.28 33.07 3.60
C GLY A 148 -11.58 33.96 2.39
N ALA A 149 -10.55 34.40 1.65
CA ALA A 149 -10.73 35.30 0.50
C ALA A 149 -11.50 34.63 -0.66
N VAL A 150 -11.22 33.34 -0.92
CA VAL A 150 -11.94 32.56 -1.94
C VAL A 150 -13.39 32.31 -1.53
N ALA A 151 -13.64 31.96 -0.27
CA ALA A 151 -15.00 31.80 0.24
C ALA A 151 -15.80 33.11 0.17
N GLY A 152 -15.17 34.24 0.47
CA GLY A 152 -15.77 35.58 0.37
C GLY A 152 -16.11 35.98 -1.07
N ALA A 153 -15.22 35.73 -2.03
CA ALA A 153 -15.46 36.02 -3.44
C ALA A 153 -16.59 35.17 -4.04
N VAL A 154 -16.64 33.88 -3.70
CA VAL A 154 -17.72 32.97 -4.11
C VAL A 154 -19.05 33.38 -3.48
N ALA A 155 -19.05 33.68 -2.17
CA ALA A 155 -20.23 34.16 -1.46
C ALA A 155 -20.74 35.48 -2.06
N GLY A 156 -19.84 36.41 -2.40
CA GLY A 156 -20.18 37.69 -3.04
C GLY A 156 -20.75 37.53 -4.45
N ALA A 157 -20.16 36.68 -5.29
CA ALA A 157 -20.65 36.41 -6.64
C ALA A 157 -22.02 35.71 -6.62
N VAL A 158 -22.21 34.74 -5.72
CA VAL A 158 -23.50 34.05 -5.54
C VAL A 158 -24.54 35.02 -4.97
N ALA A 159 -24.19 35.84 -3.97
CA ALA A 159 -25.11 36.83 -3.40
C ALA A 159 -25.54 37.88 -4.44
N GLY A 160 -24.61 38.37 -5.26
CA GLY A 160 -24.90 39.30 -6.36
C GLY A 160 -25.84 38.70 -7.40
N ALA A 161 -25.59 37.46 -7.83
CA ALA A 161 -26.46 36.77 -8.78
C ALA A 161 -27.84 36.42 -8.18
N VAL A 162 -27.91 36.05 -6.90
CA VAL A 162 -29.20 35.86 -6.17
C VAL A 162 -29.99 37.16 -6.08
N ALA A 163 -29.33 38.30 -5.84
CA ALA A 163 -29.98 39.60 -5.76
C ALA A 163 -30.61 40.01 -7.10
N VAL A 164 -29.91 39.76 -8.21
CA VAL A 164 -30.43 40.01 -9.57
C VAL A 164 -31.65 39.13 -9.87
N VAL A 165 -31.62 37.86 -9.50
CA VAL A 165 -32.76 36.93 -9.69
C VAL A 165 -33.96 37.33 -8.83
N ARG A 166 -33.73 37.77 -7.58
CA ARG A 166 -34.81 38.26 -6.70
C ARG A 166 -35.43 39.58 -7.18
N ALA A 167 -34.65 40.44 -7.83
CA ALA A 167 -35.15 41.69 -8.38
C ALA A 167 -35.98 41.48 -9.67
N GLY A 168 -35.71 40.42 -10.44
CA GLY A 168 -36.39 40.15 -11.71
C GLY A 168 -37.59 39.20 -11.63
N ALA A 169 -37.68 38.33 -10.63
CA ALA A 169 -38.73 37.32 -10.52
C ALA A 169 -39.69 37.62 -9.36
N GLY A 170 -40.96 37.89 -9.69
CA GLY A 170 -42.03 38.07 -8.71
C GLY A 170 -42.11 36.93 -7.69
N ALA A 171 -42.49 37.26 -6.47
CA ALA A 171 -42.47 36.37 -5.31
C ALA A 171 -43.23 35.05 -5.56
N GLY A 172 -42.51 33.97 -5.79
CA GLY A 172 -43.07 32.64 -6.01
C GLY A 172 -42.02 31.54 -6.00
N ALA A 173 -42.48 30.29 -6.03
CA ALA A 173 -41.67 29.06 -5.97
C ALA A 173 -40.54 28.94 -7.02
N GLY A 174 -40.59 29.74 -8.09
CA GLY A 174 -39.51 29.85 -9.08
C GLY A 174 -38.22 30.47 -8.51
N VAL A 175 -38.31 31.42 -7.58
CA VAL A 175 -37.13 32.06 -6.96
C VAL A 175 -36.36 31.07 -6.10
N THR A 176 -37.06 30.20 -5.36
CA THR A 176 -36.42 29.18 -4.52
C THR A 176 -35.66 28.14 -5.33
N MET A 177 -36.21 27.71 -6.49
CA MET A 177 -35.50 26.78 -7.38
C MET A 177 -34.29 27.43 -8.05
N ALA A 178 -34.41 28.69 -8.50
CA ALA A 178 -33.31 29.42 -9.12
C ALA A 178 -32.14 29.66 -8.15
N VAL A 179 -32.42 30.00 -6.89
CA VAL A 179 -31.39 30.15 -5.84
C VAL A 179 -30.69 28.82 -5.55
N GLY A 180 -31.45 27.71 -5.49
CA GLY A 180 -30.88 26.36 -5.32
C GLY A 180 -29.95 25.96 -6.46
N ALA A 181 -30.38 26.18 -7.71
CA ALA A 181 -29.58 25.89 -8.90
C ALA A 181 -28.30 26.73 -8.96
N LEU A 182 -28.37 28.02 -8.60
CA LEU A 182 -27.22 28.91 -8.57
C LEU A 182 -26.21 28.54 -7.47
N LYS A 183 -26.68 28.13 -6.29
CA LYS A 183 -25.81 27.59 -5.22
C LYS A 183 -25.12 26.30 -5.67
N ALA A 184 -25.86 25.37 -6.27
CA ALA A 184 -25.30 24.11 -6.78
C ALA A 184 -24.26 24.36 -7.89
N PHE A 185 -24.58 25.27 -8.82
CA PHE A 185 -23.66 25.69 -9.88
C PHE A 185 -22.40 26.34 -9.33
N GLY A 186 -22.53 27.29 -8.39
CA GLY A 186 -21.40 27.92 -7.71
C GLY A 186 -20.53 26.89 -6.97
N PHE A 187 -21.13 25.91 -6.30
CA PHE A 187 -20.37 24.85 -5.65
C PHE A 187 -19.64 23.93 -6.62
N LEU A 188 -20.27 23.53 -7.73
CA LEU A 188 -19.58 22.73 -8.75
C LEU A 188 -18.42 23.52 -9.37
N LEU A 189 -18.62 24.82 -9.60
CA LEU A 189 -17.64 25.69 -10.23
C LEU A 189 -16.49 26.08 -9.31
N PHE A 190 -16.71 26.18 -8.00
CA PHE A 190 -15.69 26.67 -7.05
C PHE A 190 -15.37 25.68 -5.93
N GLY A 191 -16.38 24.99 -5.40
CA GLY A 191 -16.24 24.04 -4.30
C GLY A 191 -15.46 22.79 -4.68
N VAL A 192 -15.77 22.17 -5.83
CA VAL A 192 -15.02 20.99 -6.32
C VAL A 192 -13.56 21.36 -6.61
N PRO A 193 -13.27 22.44 -7.39
CA PRO A 193 -11.93 22.98 -7.54
C PRO A 193 -11.17 23.25 -6.25
N PHE A 194 -11.81 23.94 -5.30
CA PHE A 194 -11.22 24.21 -4.01
C PHE A 194 -10.91 22.92 -3.25
N GLY A 195 -11.82 21.96 -3.31
CA GLY A 195 -11.66 20.68 -2.66
C GLY A 195 -10.46 19.91 -3.20
N VAL A 196 -10.35 19.79 -4.52
CA VAL A 196 -9.24 19.14 -5.22
C VAL A 196 -7.93 19.90 -4.99
N GLY A 197 -7.93 21.22 -5.07
CA GLY A 197 -6.75 22.05 -4.83
C GLY A 197 -6.20 21.88 -3.41
N THR A 198 -7.08 21.87 -2.40
CA THR A 198 -6.71 21.60 -1.01
C THR A 198 -6.12 20.20 -0.85
N TRP A 199 -6.73 19.19 -1.49
CA TRP A 199 -6.22 17.83 -1.49
C TRP A 199 -4.83 17.72 -2.16
N LEU A 200 -4.64 18.28 -3.35
CA LEU A 200 -3.35 18.29 -4.06
C LEU A 200 -2.25 18.99 -3.25
N ARG A 201 -2.58 20.11 -2.61
CA ARG A 201 -1.66 20.84 -1.73
C ARG A 201 -1.23 19.97 -0.55
N SER A 202 -2.18 19.31 0.10
CA SER A 202 -1.89 18.40 1.21
C SER A 202 -0.95 17.27 0.77
N LEU A 203 -1.12 16.74 -0.44
CA LEU A 203 -0.24 15.74 -1.03
C LEU A 203 1.17 16.31 -1.29
N GLY A 204 1.27 17.50 -1.88
CA GLY A 204 2.55 18.19 -2.10
C GLY A 204 3.29 18.46 -0.80
N VAL A 205 2.60 18.93 0.24
CA VAL A 205 3.16 19.16 1.58
C VAL A 205 3.70 17.85 2.16
N ARG A 206 2.96 16.73 2.06
CA ARG A 206 3.43 15.42 2.52
C ARG A 206 4.72 15.00 1.79
N VAL A 207 4.74 15.10 0.47
CA VAL A 207 5.91 14.70 -0.34
C VAL A 207 7.12 15.54 0.04
N LEU A 208 6.98 16.87 0.08
CA LEU A 208 8.07 17.77 0.44
C LEU A 208 8.56 17.56 1.87
N ALA A 209 7.65 17.36 2.83
CA ALA A 209 8.02 17.11 4.21
C ALA A 209 8.76 15.78 4.37
N THR A 210 8.31 14.71 3.71
CA THR A 210 8.99 13.40 3.69
C THR A 210 10.38 13.48 3.05
N LEU A 211 10.52 14.20 1.93
CA LEU A 211 11.81 14.38 1.25
C LEU A 211 12.83 15.16 2.09
N ARG A 212 12.40 15.93 3.10
CA ARG A 212 13.29 16.61 4.05
C ARG A 212 13.85 15.69 5.14
N HIS A 213 13.27 14.50 5.32
CA HIS A 213 13.65 13.54 6.36
C HIS A 213 13.82 12.10 5.81
N PRO A 214 14.58 11.88 4.73
CA PRO A 214 14.60 10.59 4.03
C PRO A 214 15.14 9.45 4.91
N VAL A 215 16.18 9.72 5.72
CA VAL A 215 16.80 8.70 6.58
C VAL A 215 15.83 8.24 7.68
N ALA A 216 15.25 9.19 8.41
CA ALA A 216 14.23 8.89 9.42
C ALA A 216 13.02 8.18 8.81
N GLY A 217 12.67 8.53 7.56
CA GLY A 217 11.64 7.86 6.78
C GLY A 217 11.94 6.40 6.49
N ILE A 218 13.16 6.09 6.05
CA ILE A 218 13.62 4.71 5.80
C ILE A 218 13.59 3.89 7.10
N GLU A 219 14.01 4.48 8.22
CA GLU A 219 13.94 3.81 9.52
C GLU A 219 12.51 3.57 10.00
N ALA A 220 11.58 4.47 9.68
CA ALA A 220 10.17 4.37 10.05
C ALA A 220 9.35 3.46 9.13
N LEU A 221 9.82 3.21 7.90
CA LEU A 221 9.12 2.44 6.86
C LEU A 221 8.56 1.10 7.35
N PRO A 222 9.33 0.24 8.03
CA PRO A 222 8.82 -1.06 8.44
C PRO A 222 7.72 -0.96 9.51
N GLY A 223 7.82 0.04 10.39
CA GLY A 223 6.81 0.32 11.41
C GLY A 223 5.53 0.87 10.79
N ASN A 224 5.65 1.81 9.87
CA ASN A 224 4.52 2.40 9.15
C ASN A 224 3.76 1.37 8.34
N TRP A 225 4.47 0.50 7.63
CA TRP A 225 3.86 -0.56 6.85
C TRP A 225 3.10 -1.54 7.74
N ARG A 226 3.73 -2.02 8.83
CA ARG A 226 3.08 -2.91 9.79
C ARG A 226 1.82 -2.28 10.38
N ARG A 227 1.90 -1.00 10.75
CA ARG A 227 0.76 -0.23 11.24
C ARG A 227 -0.38 -0.19 10.21
N ILE A 228 -0.08 0.14 8.96
CA ILE A 228 -1.08 0.27 7.89
C ILE A 228 -1.75 -1.07 7.58
N LEU A 229 -0.99 -2.16 7.54
CA LEU A 229 -1.56 -3.47 7.23
C LEU A 229 -2.32 -4.10 8.39
N TRP A 230 -1.78 -4.02 9.60
CA TRP A 230 -2.27 -4.84 10.71
C TRP A 230 -3.05 -4.04 11.75
N ALA A 231 -2.72 -2.77 11.95
CA ALA A 231 -3.34 -1.97 13.01
C ALA A 231 -4.46 -1.06 12.49
N VAL A 232 -4.31 -0.51 11.28
CA VAL A 232 -5.23 0.47 10.70
C VAL A 232 -6.28 -0.22 9.81
N ASP A 233 -7.54 -0.12 10.20
CA ASP A 233 -8.70 -0.61 9.41
C ASP A 233 -9.51 0.56 8.82
N CYS A 234 -10.63 0.28 8.15
CA CYS A 234 -11.51 1.28 7.54
C CYS A 234 -12.20 2.20 8.56
N ARG A 235 -12.29 1.83 9.85
CA ARG A 235 -12.89 2.70 10.88
C ARG A 235 -11.98 3.84 11.27
N HIS A 236 -10.66 3.66 11.11
CA HIS A 236 -9.73 4.74 11.32
C HIS A 236 -9.81 5.72 10.14
N ALA A 237 -10.63 6.77 10.27
CA ALA A 237 -10.87 7.74 9.21
C ALA A 237 -9.54 8.27 8.62
N PRO A 238 -9.41 8.36 7.29
CA PRO A 238 -8.25 8.96 6.68
C PRO A 238 -8.22 10.45 7.03
N GLU A 239 -7.03 10.92 7.36
CA GLU A 239 -6.78 12.34 7.54
C GLU A 239 -6.18 12.92 6.28
N LEU A 240 -6.49 14.20 5.99
CA LEU A 240 -5.93 14.92 4.86
C LEU A 240 -4.41 15.15 5.01
N LEU A 241 -3.91 15.11 6.23
CA LEU A 241 -2.50 14.88 6.56
C LEU A 241 -2.45 13.98 7.80
N PRO A 242 -1.62 12.93 7.85
CA PRO A 242 -1.54 12.09 9.05
C PRO A 242 -1.10 12.93 10.25
N GLY A 243 -1.61 12.65 11.45
CA GLY A 243 -1.26 13.35 12.68
C GLY A 243 -1.95 14.70 12.87
N LEU A 244 -2.90 15.05 12.00
CA LEU A 244 -3.61 16.33 12.09
C LEU A 244 -4.51 16.39 13.34
N SER A 245 -5.18 15.28 13.65
CA SER A 245 -6.06 15.18 14.82
C SER A 245 -5.32 15.34 16.15
N ALA A 246 -4.01 15.06 16.19
CA ALA A 246 -3.19 15.22 17.38
C ALA A 246 -2.84 16.70 17.67
N HIS A 247 -2.87 17.56 16.66
CA HIS A 247 -2.49 18.97 16.78
C HIS A 247 -3.69 19.89 17.00
N ASP A 248 -4.85 19.58 16.40
CA ASP A 248 -6.04 20.40 16.59
C ASP A 248 -7.32 19.59 16.34
N THR A 249 -8.11 19.37 17.39
CA THR A 249 -9.39 18.66 17.33
C THR A 249 -10.48 19.45 16.61
N ASN A 250 -10.34 20.78 16.46
CA ASN A 250 -11.34 21.66 15.85
C ASN A 250 -11.11 21.92 14.35
N THR A 251 -10.15 21.23 13.73
CA THR A 251 -9.87 21.46 12.30
C THR A 251 -10.84 20.71 11.39
N VAL A 252 -11.47 21.48 10.50
CA VAL A 252 -12.32 21.08 9.36
C VAL A 252 -11.62 20.09 8.41
N LEU A 253 -10.29 19.96 8.54
CA LEU A 253 -9.42 19.12 7.72
C LEU A 253 -9.37 17.65 8.17
N SER A 254 -9.92 17.33 9.35
CA SER A 254 -10.14 15.96 9.80
C SER A 254 -11.58 15.53 9.48
N LEU A 255 -11.81 14.25 9.11
CA LEU A 255 -13.17 13.79 8.84
C LEU A 255 -14.10 13.93 10.06
N PRO A 256 -13.69 13.58 11.31
CA PRO A 256 -14.53 13.79 12.49
C PRO A 256 -14.87 15.27 12.73
N GLY A 257 -13.87 16.17 12.66
CA GLY A 257 -14.10 17.61 12.82
C GLY A 257 -14.95 18.20 11.70
N PHE A 258 -14.78 17.73 10.47
CA PHE A 258 -15.63 18.08 9.33
C PHE A 258 -17.09 17.65 9.57
N MET A 259 -17.31 16.41 10.02
CA MET A 259 -18.64 15.87 10.33
C MET A 259 -19.32 16.62 11.47
N GLU A 260 -18.57 16.97 12.52
CA GLU A 260 -19.07 17.77 13.63
C GLU A 260 -19.48 19.18 13.17
N LYS A 261 -18.63 19.83 12.39
CA LYS A 261 -18.93 21.16 11.83
C LYS A 261 -20.14 21.11 10.88
N MET A 262 -20.22 20.12 10.00
CA MET A 262 -21.39 19.92 9.13
C MET A 262 -22.69 19.74 9.91
N ARG A 263 -22.66 19.14 11.12
CA ARG A 263 -23.86 19.02 11.95
C ARG A 263 -24.43 20.37 12.38
N THR A 264 -23.60 21.42 12.43
CA THR A 264 -24.05 22.79 12.75
C THR A 264 -24.54 23.57 11.54
N TRP A 265 -24.26 23.10 10.32
CA TRP A 265 -24.62 23.77 9.07
C TRP A 265 -26.10 23.65 8.72
N ASP A 266 -26.58 24.55 7.87
CA ASP A 266 -27.90 24.46 7.27
C ASP A 266 -28.01 23.26 6.30
N TRP A 267 -29.24 22.90 5.89
CA TRP A 267 -29.42 21.70 5.05
C TRP A 267 -28.75 21.83 3.66
N SER A 268 -28.68 23.05 3.12
CA SER A 268 -28.02 23.28 1.82
C SER A 268 -26.51 23.11 1.91
N ASP A 269 -25.89 23.67 2.94
CA ASP A 269 -24.46 23.57 3.22
C ASP A 269 -24.06 22.15 3.60
N ARG A 270 -24.92 21.42 4.33
CA ARG A 270 -24.72 19.98 4.60
C ARG A 270 -24.66 19.16 3.33
N PHE A 271 -25.58 19.39 2.39
CA PHE A 271 -25.59 18.69 1.11
C PHE A 271 -24.30 18.96 0.33
N LEU A 272 -23.85 20.21 0.29
CA LEU A 272 -22.56 20.58 -0.30
C LEU A 272 -21.38 19.90 0.40
N GLY A 273 -21.38 19.91 1.74
CA GLY A 273 -20.36 19.25 2.56
C GLY A 273 -20.24 17.76 2.25
N ILE A 274 -21.38 17.05 2.13
CA ILE A 274 -21.43 15.63 1.76
C ILE A 274 -20.73 15.36 0.42
N MET A 275 -20.83 16.29 -0.55
CA MET A 275 -20.14 16.18 -1.85
C MET A 275 -18.63 16.43 -1.74
N VAL A 276 -18.16 17.20 -0.76
CA VAL A 276 -16.73 17.43 -0.50
C VAL A 276 -16.07 16.20 0.15
N ILE A 277 -16.80 15.46 1.00
CA ILE A 277 -16.27 14.27 1.69
C ILE A 277 -15.55 13.29 0.75
N PRO A 278 -16.17 12.81 -0.34
CA PRO A 278 -15.50 11.88 -1.23
C PRO A 278 -14.27 12.53 -1.89
N ILE A 279 -14.32 13.80 -2.27
CA ILE A 279 -13.17 14.49 -2.89
C ILE A 279 -11.96 14.51 -1.94
N TRP A 280 -12.18 14.78 -0.65
CA TRP A 280 -11.12 14.91 0.33
C TRP A 280 -10.61 13.59 0.88
N PHE A 281 -11.52 12.66 1.17
CA PHE A 281 -11.22 11.49 1.98
C PHE A 281 -11.23 10.17 1.19
N LEU A 282 -11.97 10.07 0.08
CA LEU A 282 -11.99 8.86 -0.74
C LEU A 282 -10.61 8.54 -1.33
N PRO A 283 -9.83 9.51 -1.87
CA PRO A 283 -8.47 9.20 -2.32
C PRO A 283 -7.61 8.62 -1.20
N GLY A 284 -7.77 9.09 0.04
CA GLY A 284 -7.06 8.55 1.20
C GLY A 284 -7.43 7.11 1.53
N PHE A 285 -8.71 6.74 1.40
CA PHE A 285 -9.19 5.37 1.55
C PHE A 285 -8.71 4.45 0.44
N LEU A 286 -8.94 4.83 -0.83
CA LEU A 286 -8.51 4.07 -2.00
C LEU A 286 -7.01 3.83 -1.96
N TYR A 287 -6.26 4.88 -1.62
CA TYR A 287 -4.83 4.78 -1.47
C TYR A 287 -4.40 3.83 -0.34
N ARG A 288 -5.08 3.86 0.81
CA ARG A 288 -4.81 2.90 1.91
C ARG A 288 -5.03 1.46 1.45
N TRP A 289 -6.12 1.19 0.72
CA TRP A 289 -6.36 -0.14 0.14
C TRP A 289 -5.31 -0.50 -0.90
N SER A 290 -4.85 0.47 -1.70
CA SER A 290 -3.71 0.31 -2.60
C SER A 290 -2.44 -0.10 -1.87
N LEU A 291 -2.12 0.55 -0.74
CA LEU A 291 -0.99 0.13 0.09
C LEU A 291 -1.18 -1.28 0.65
N LYS A 292 -2.40 -1.61 1.09
CA LYS A 292 -2.73 -2.95 1.57
C LYS A 292 -2.56 -4.00 0.48
N SER A 293 -2.99 -3.73 -0.74
CA SER A 293 -2.83 -4.65 -1.85
C SER A 293 -1.36 -4.86 -2.22
N THR A 294 -0.48 -3.86 -2.05
CA THR A 294 0.96 -4.04 -2.25
C THR A 294 1.68 -4.84 -1.15
N CYS A 295 0.95 -5.37 -0.15
CA CYS A 295 1.56 -6.13 0.92
C CYS A 295 2.37 -7.33 0.40
N TRP A 296 1.89 -8.03 -0.63
CA TRP A 296 2.59 -9.20 -1.17
C TRP A 296 3.97 -8.83 -1.67
N LEU A 297 4.15 -7.66 -2.29
CA LEU A 297 5.44 -7.20 -2.82
C LEU A 297 6.40 -6.74 -1.70
N TYR A 298 5.90 -5.98 -0.73
CA TYR A 298 6.74 -5.37 0.30
C TYR A 298 6.98 -6.26 1.53
N LEU A 299 6.11 -7.23 1.80
CA LEU A 299 6.28 -8.20 2.88
C LEU A 299 7.64 -8.92 2.80
N PRO A 300 8.10 -9.37 1.62
CA PRO A 300 9.49 -9.73 1.32
C PRO A 300 10.56 -8.79 1.89
N LEU A 301 10.54 -7.52 1.45
CA LEU A 301 11.51 -6.48 1.76
C LEU A 301 11.51 -6.14 3.25
N ILE A 302 10.34 -6.15 3.87
CA ILE A 302 10.17 -5.80 5.29
C ILE A 302 10.50 -6.97 6.19
N TYR A 303 10.23 -8.20 5.77
CA TYR A 303 10.66 -9.39 6.48
C TYR A 303 12.21 -9.51 6.48
N LEU A 304 12.87 -9.01 5.43
CA LEU A 304 14.33 -8.81 5.40
C LEU A 304 14.78 -7.63 6.27
N GLY A 305 14.01 -6.54 6.31
CA GLY A 305 14.38 -5.29 6.99
C GLY A 305 14.07 -5.21 8.49
N ASN A 306 13.03 -5.88 8.98
CA ASN A 306 12.44 -5.61 10.31
C ASN A 306 12.53 -6.76 11.31
N GLY A 307 12.74 -8.01 10.85
CA GLY A 307 12.86 -9.16 11.76
C GLY A 307 14.20 -9.22 12.50
N LEU A 308 15.16 -8.39 12.10
CA LEU A 308 16.57 -8.49 12.50
C LEU A 308 17.18 -7.09 12.52
N ARG A 309 16.50 -6.16 13.21
CA ARG A 309 17.09 -4.87 13.60
C ARG A 309 18.43 -5.19 14.26
N ARG A 310 19.50 -4.47 13.90
CA ARG A 310 20.80 -4.66 14.56
C ARG A 310 20.56 -4.40 16.05
N PRO A 311 20.75 -5.40 16.93
CA PRO A 311 20.47 -5.21 18.35
C PRO A 311 21.33 -4.06 18.86
N ARG A 312 20.76 -3.18 19.69
CA ARG A 312 21.41 -1.95 20.16
C ARG A 312 22.08 -2.12 21.53
N GLY A 313 22.15 -3.33 22.06
CA GLY A 313 22.86 -3.62 23.30
C GLY A 313 22.93 -5.10 23.64
N ALA A 314 23.79 -5.44 24.60
CA ALA A 314 24.09 -6.80 25.06
C ALA A 314 22.85 -7.68 25.31
N ARG A 315 21.82 -7.08 25.94
CA ARG A 315 20.56 -7.75 26.22
C ARG A 315 19.81 -8.16 24.97
N GLU A 316 19.62 -7.23 24.02
CA GLU A 316 18.93 -7.52 22.77
C GLU A 316 19.70 -8.53 21.91
N GLU A 317 21.04 -8.47 21.94
CA GLU A 317 21.90 -9.46 21.27
C GLU A 317 21.73 -10.85 21.88
N GLY A 318 21.69 -10.95 23.21
CA GLY A 318 21.43 -12.19 23.93
C GLY A 318 20.03 -12.75 23.66
N GLU A 319 19.00 -11.89 23.65
CA GLU A 319 17.63 -12.27 23.31
C GLU A 319 17.52 -12.77 21.86
N LEU A 320 18.28 -12.20 20.92
CA LEU A 320 18.35 -12.69 19.55
C LEU A 320 18.96 -14.10 19.48
N VAL A 321 20.12 -14.31 20.10
CA VAL A 321 20.82 -15.62 20.11
C VAL A 321 19.94 -16.68 20.77
N ALA A 322 19.37 -16.38 21.94
CA ALA A 322 18.44 -17.26 22.64
C ALA A 322 17.17 -17.52 21.83
N GLY A 323 16.63 -16.49 21.17
CA GLY A 323 15.44 -16.56 20.33
C GLY A 323 15.63 -17.49 19.14
N LEU A 324 16.73 -17.38 18.41
CA LEU A 324 17.04 -18.26 17.28
C LEU A 324 17.17 -19.73 17.72
N TYR A 325 17.70 -19.98 18.91
CA TYR A 325 17.88 -21.32 19.43
C TYR A 325 16.60 -21.92 20.06
N LYS A 326 15.88 -21.17 20.91
CA LYS A 326 14.76 -21.68 21.74
C LYS A 326 13.37 -21.35 21.22
N SER A 327 13.22 -20.43 20.27
CA SER A 327 11.88 -20.01 19.81
C SER A 327 11.09 -21.17 19.21
N ARG A 328 9.81 -21.26 19.57
CA ARG A 328 8.86 -22.23 18.98
C ARG A 328 8.72 -22.05 17.47
N VAL A 329 8.76 -20.80 16.99
CA VAL A 329 8.68 -20.48 15.56
C VAL A 329 9.90 -21.03 14.81
N GLU A 330 11.09 -20.90 15.42
CA GLU A 330 12.32 -21.49 14.87
C GLU A 330 12.33 -23.02 14.99
N GLY A 331 11.68 -23.58 16.02
CA GLY A 331 11.40 -25.02 16.11
C GLY A 331 10.56 -25.51 14.93
N LEU A 332 9.48 -24.81 14.58
CA LEU A 332 8.66 -25.13 13.42
C LEU A 332 9.46 -25.02 12.11
N ARG A 333 10.28 -23.98 11.95
CA ARG A 333 11.15 -23.83 10.77
C ARG A 333 12.15 -24.98 10.62
N ARG A 334 12.73 -25.44 11.73
CA ARG A 334 13.61 -26.62 11.74
C ARG A 334 12.85 -27.89 11.34
N ALA A 335 11.66 -28.10 11.89
CA ALA A 335 10.80 -29.22 11.51
C ALA A 335 10.45 -29.19 10.00
N LEU A 336 10.12 -28.01 9.46
CA LEU A 336 9.88 -27.83 8.03
C LEU A 336 11.14 -28.12 7.19
N ALA A 337 12.31 -27.64 7.61
CA ALA A 337 13.58 -27.92 6.93
C ALA A 337 13.90 -29.43 6.90
N VAL A 338 13.65 -30.13 8.01
CA VAL A 338 13.77 -31.60 8.06
C VAL A 338 12.74 -32.27 7.15
N GLY A 339 11.50 -31.77 7.12
CA GLY A 339 10.47 -32.23 6.21
C GLY A 339 10.86 -32.07 4.74
N VAL A 340 11.44 -30.93 4.36
CA VAL A 340 11.96 -30.68 3.00
C VAL A 340 13.10 -31.65 2.66
N ALA A 341 14.06 -31.85 3.57
CA ALA A 341 15.16 -32.79 3.35
C ALA A 341 14.68 -34.24 3.26
N ALA A 342 13.73 -34.65 4.11
CA ALA A 342 13.12 -35.97 4.06
C ALA A 342 12.34 -36.16 2.77
N SER A 343 11.56 -35.15 2.33
CA SER A 343 10.86 -35.16 1.05
C SER A 343 11.84 -35.38 -0.09
N LEU A 344 12.94 -34.60 -0.15
CA LEU A 344 14.00 -34.77 -1.15
C LEU A 344 14.54 -36.19 -1.23
N VAL A 345 14.93 -36.78 -0.09
CA VAL A 345 15.47 -38.14 -0.06
C VAL A 345 14.42 -39.14 -0.52
N VAL A 346 13.19 -39.04 -0.03
CA VAL A 346 12.11 -39.99 -0.34
C VAL A 346 11.71 -39.90 -1.82
N THR A 347 11.47 -38.70 -2.34
CA THR A 347 11.01 -38.53 -3.72
C THR A 347 12.11 -38.83 -4.73
N THR A 348 13.37 -38.46 -4.44
CA THR A 348 14.51 -38.87 -5.28
C THR A 348 14.67 -40.38 -5.31
N ALA A 349 14.56 -41.06 -4.16
CA ALA A 349 14.67 -42.51 -4.10
C ALA A 349 13.51 -43.21 -4.82
N LEU A 350 12.29 -42.67 -4.74
CA LEU A 350 11.11 -43.20 -5.43
C LEU A 350 11.16 -42.99 -6.95
N ASN A 351 11.74 -41.88 -7.42
CA ASN A 351 11.90 -41.59 -8.84
C ASN A 351 13.08 -42.34 -9.47
N HIS A 352 14.04 -42.82 -8.67
CA HIS A 352 15.18 -43.55 -9.19
C HIS A 352 14.76 -44.93 -9.75
N PRO A 353 14.94 -45.20 -11.06
CA PRO A 353 14.37 -46.38 -11.73
C PRO A 353 14.79 -47.71 -11.09
N THR A 354 16.03 -47.79 -10.60
CA THR A 354 16.55 -49.03 -10.00
C THR A 354 16.05 -49.29 -8.58
N LEU A 355 15.64 -48.25 -7.86
CA LEU A 355 15.23 -48.34 -6.46
C LEU A 355 13.70 -48.42 -6.31
N GLN A 356 12.96 -47.91 -7.29
CA GLN A 356 11.50 -47.84 -7.25
C GLN A 356 10.85 -49.20 -6.96
N GLY A 357 11.32 -50.27 -7.61
CA GLY A 357 10.79 -51.64 -7.40
C GLY A 357 11.01 -52.14 -5.97
N SER A 358 12.26 -52.13 -5.51
CA SER A 358 12.64 -52.62 -4.18
C SER A 358 12.04 -51.78 -3.05
N ILE A 359 11.96 -50.46 -3.23
CA ILE A 359 11.36 -49.56 -2.24
C ILE A 359 9.85 -49.79 -2.16
N ARG A 360 9.14 -49.92 -3.30
CA ARG A 360 7.69 -50.15 -3.28
C ARG A 360 7.32 -51.48 -2.62
N GLU A 361 8.11 -52.51 -2.87
CA GLU A 361 7.94 -53.83 -2.22
C GLU A 361 8.23 -53.76 -0.73
N SER A 362 9.34 -53.11 -0.32
CA SER A 362 9.70 -52.95 1.09
C SER A 362 8.68 -52.09 1.85
N LEU A 363 8.21 -50.99 1.26
CA LEU A 363 7.21 -50.09 1.85
C LEU A 363 5.85 -50.75 2.04
N GLY A 364 5.51 -51.77 1.24
CA GLY A 364 4.34 -52.61 1.47
C GLY A 364 4.36 -53.35 2.81
N GLN A 365 5.55 -53.57 3.38
CA GLN A 365 5.76 -54.30 4.64
C GLN A 365 5.86 -53.38 5.88
N PHE A 366 5.95 -52.06 5.70
CA PHE A 366 6.10 -51.08 6.79
C PHE A 366 4.74 -50.68 7.42
N PRO A 367 4.74 -50.13 8.65
CA PRO A 367 3.52 -49.81 9.39
C PRO A 367 2.63 -48.77 8.71
N LEU A 368 1.34 -48.82 9.06
CA LEU A 368 0.20 -48.07 8.48
C LEU A 368 0.46 -46.57 8.26
N VAL A 369 1.30 -45.94 9.09
CA VAL A 369 1.66 -44.52 8.96
C VAL A 369 2.40 -44.25 7.63
N LEU A 370 3.34 -45.11 7.24
CA LEU A 370 4.11 -44.92 6.01
C LEU A 370 3.27 -45.23 4.77
N GLN A 371 2.36 -46.20 4.87
CA GLN A 371 1.37 -46.49 3.83
C GLN A 371 0.40 -45.30 3.61
N SER A 372 -0.04 -44.64 4.69
CA SER A 372 -0.88 -43.45 4.58
C SER A 372 -0.19 -42.31 3.83
N TYR A 373 1.13 -42.16 4.01
CA TYR A 373 1.92 -41.17 3.28
C TYR A 373 1.98 -41.48 1.78
N LEU A 374 2.27 -42.74 1.41
CA LEU A 374 2.25 -43.16 0.01
C LEU A 374 0.89 -43.00 -0.65
N TRP A 375 -0.19 -43.28 0.09
CA TRP A 375 -1.54 -43.04 -0.39
C TRP A 375 -1.78 -41.55 -0.65
N VAL A 376 -1.40 -40.67 0.27
CA VAL A 376 -1.48 -39.21 0.06
C VAL A 376 -0.66 -38.77 -1.15
N LEU A 377 0.56 -39.29 -1.32
CA LEU A 377 1.38 -38.99 -2.49
C LEU A 377 0.73 -39.48 -3.79
N GLY A 378 0.13 -40.68 -3.78
CA GLY A 378 -0.62 -41.22 -4.92
C GLY A 378 -1.82 -40.35 -5.29
N VAL A 379 -2.61 -39.95 -4.30
CA VAL A 379 -3.78 -39.06 -4.50
C VAL A 379 -3.34 -37.69 -5.00
N LEU A 380 -2.24 -37.13 -4.48
CA LEU A 380 -1.70 -35.86 -4.95
C LEU A 380 -1.14 -35.97 -6.37
N ALA A 381 -0.42 -37.04 -6.69
CA ALA A 381 0.10 -37.28 -8.03
C ALA A 381 -1.04 -37.47 -9.05
N GLU A 382 -2.13 -38.14 -8.66
CA GLU A 382 -3.28 -38.37 -9.54
C GLU A 382 -4.12 -37.11 -9.74
N ARG A 383 -4.41 -36.36 -8.67
CA ARG A 383 -5.29 -35.17 -8.74
C ARG A 383 -4.57 -33.88 -9.12
N ALA A 384 -3.26 -33.85 -8.94
CA ALA A 384 -2.45 -32.64 -9.08
C ALA A 384 -1.10 -32.98 -9.72
N SER A 385 -1.12 -33.79 -10.78
CA SER A 385 0.07 -34.15 -11.57
C SER A 385 0.83 -32.90 -12.03
N GLY A 386 0.11 -31.87 -12.49
CA GLY A 386 0.68 -30.56 -12.84
C GLY A 386 1.23 -29.73 -11.67
N LEU A 387 0.99 -30.14 -10.42
CA LEU A 387 1.56 -29.49 -9.23
C LEU A 387 2.62 -30.35 -8.53
N SER A 388 3.00 -31.48 -9.13
CA SER A 388 4.00 -32.40 -8.56
C SER A 388 5.31 -31.68 -8.21
N HIS A 389 5.78 -30.76 -9.05
CA HIS A 389 7.01 -29.98 -8.80
C HIS A 389 6.92 -28.99 -7.62
N LEU A 390 5.76 -28.83 -6.95
CA LEU A 390 5.69 -28.08 -5.70
C LEU A 390 6.18 -28.89 -4.50
N TRP A 391 6.06 -30.22 -4.54
CA TRP A 391 6.29 -31.09 -3.39
C TRP A 391 7.21 -32.30 -3.67
N ALA A 392 7.27 -32.76 -4.92
CA ALA A 392 8.14 -33.85 -5.37
C ALA A 392 9.49 -33.29 -5.79
N PHE A 393 10.52 -33.54 -4.99
CA PHE A 393 11.88 -33.10 -5.28
C PHE A 393 12.65 -34.24 -5.93
N ASP A 394 13.06 -34.07 -7.18
CA ASP A 394 14.00 -34.98 -7.81
C ASP A 394 15.36 -34.31 -7.83
N LEU A 395 16.35 -34.85 -7.11
CA LEU A 395 17.69 -34.28 -7.04
C LEU A 395 18.32 -34.04 -8.42
N PHE A 396 17.92 -34.83 -9.43
CA PHE A 396 18.45 -34.75 -10.78
C PHE A 396 17.63 -33.83 -11.71
N ASP A 397 16.43 -33.42 -11.28
CA ASP A 397 15.53 -32.56 -12.04
C ASP A 397 14.84 -31.54 -11.12
N LEU A 398 15.66 -30.76 -10.41
CA LEU A 398 15.17 -29.76 -9.47
C LEU A 398 14.72 -28.49 -10.21
N ALA A 399 13.47 -28.11 -10.01
CA ALA A 399 12.97 -26.83 -10.48
C ALA A 399 13.64 -25.64 -9.76
N PRO A 400 13.75 -24.44 -10.39
CA PRO A 400 14.43 -23.28 -9.81
C PRO A 400 13.93 -22.88 -8.42
N TRP A 401 12.63 -23.00 -8.14
CA TRP A 401 12.07 -22.71 -6.81
C TRP A 401 12.41 -23.80 -5.79
N GLN A 402 12.50 -25.06 -6.21
CA GLN A 402 12.88 -26.16 -5.32
C GLN A 402 14.31 -25.96 -4.79
N TRP A 403 15.23 -25.48 -5.63
CA TRP A 403 16.58 -25.08 -5.20
C TRP A 403 16.56 -24.06 -4.06
N LEU A 404 15.68 -23.06 -4.13
CA LEU A 404 15.53 -22.07 -3.06
C LEU A 404 14.99 -22.68 -1.77
N ASN A 405 14.06 -23.63 -1.87
CA ASN A 405 13.54 -24.32 -0.70
C ASN A 405 14.61 -25.20 -0.03
N LEU A 406 15.39 -25.95 -0.83
CA LEU A 406 16.52 -26.74 -0.35
C LEU A 406 17.62 -25.88 0.27
N LEU A 407 17.96 -24.76 -0.37
CA LEU A 407 18.91 -23.78 0.16
C LEU A 407 18.40 -23.20 1.48
N GLY A 408 17.11 -22.85 1.57
CA GLY A 408 16.47 -22.39 2.80
C GLY A 408 16.51 -23.43 3.92
N ALA A 409 16.28 -24.71 3.61
CA ALA A 409 16.38 -25.82 4.56
C ALA A 409 17.83 -26.02 5.05
N MET A 410 18.81 -25.98 4.13
CA MET A 410 20.23 -26.08 4.46
C MET A 410 20.68 -24.92 5.37
N ILE A 411 20.34 -23.67 5.03
CA ILE A 411 20.67 -22.50 5.86
C ILE A 411 20.01 -22.63 7.24
N THR A 412 18.79 -23.16 7.31
CA THR A 412 18.11 -23.41 8.60
C THR A 412 18.88 -24.40 9.47
N GLY A 413 19.41 -25.47 8.87
CA GLY A 413 20.29 -26.42 9.56
C GLY A 413 21.58 -25.76 10.07
N ILE A 414 22.28 -25.01 9.20
CA ILE A 414 23.51 -24.29 9.57
C ILE A 414 23.22 -23.29 10.70
N LEU A 415 22.13 -22.53 10.59
CA LEU A 415 21.73 -21.55 11.58
C LEU A 415 21.40 -22.19 12.94
N PHE A 416 20.81 -23.39 12.94
CA PHE A 416 20.59 -24.14 14.18
C PHE A 416 21.90 -24.50 14.88
N PHE A 417 22.85 -25.12 14.18
CA PHE A 417 24.13 -25.50 14.79
C PHE A 417 24.95 -24.28 15.21
N TYR A 418 24.95 -23.22 14.39
CA TYR A 418 25.68 -21.99 14.71
C TYR A 418 25.05 -21.23 15.88
N SER A 419 23.71 -21.17 15.97
CA SER A 419 23.01 -20.56 17.11
C SER A 419 23.16 -21.36 18.39
N ASP A 420 23.16 -22.70 18.35
CA ASP A 420 23.46 -23.54 19.52
C ASP A 420 24.87 -23.27 20.05
N ARG A 421 25.87 -23.23 19.15
CA ARG A 421 27.26 -22.91 19.52
C ARG A 421 27.37 -21.52 20.13
N ALA A 422 26.80 -20.50 19.49
CA ALA A 422 26.82 -19.12 19.99
C ALA A 422 26.13 -19.01 21.35
N ASN A 423 24.99 -19.69 21.53
CA ASN A 423 24.23 -19.71 22.77
C ASN A 423 25.00 -20.40 23.91
N ARG A 424 25.74 -21.48 23.65
CA ARG A 424 26.58 -22.14 24.66
C ARG A 424 27.77 -21.28 25.08
N ILE A 425 28.48 -20.67 24.13
CA ILE A 425 29.61 -19.77 24.42
C ILE A 425 29.12 -18.58 25.26
N TRP A 426 28.02 -17.97 24.85
CA TRP A 426 27.42 -16.86 25.58
C TRP A 426 26.92 -17.28 26.97
N GLY A 427 26.32 -18.46 27.11
CA GLY A 427 25.89 -19.00 28.40
C GLY A 427 27.06 -19.12 29.40
N LEU A 428 28.19 -19.66 28.96
CA LEU A 428 29.41 -19.76 29.80
C LEU A 428 30.00 -18.40 30.16
N ALA A 429 29.96 -17.43 29.23
CA ALA A 429 30.39 -16.07 29.52
C ALA A 429 29.47 -15.41 30.57
N ARG A 430 28.16 -15.62 30.44
CA ARG A 430 27.14 -15.07 31.33
C ARG A 430 27.21 -15.62 32.76
N GLU A 431 27.63 -16.88 32.93
CA GLU A 431 27.88 -17.47 34.25
C GLU A 431 29.03 -16.76 34.98
N ARG A 432 30.01 -16.22 34.25
CA ARG A 432 31.15 -15.47 34.83
C ARG A 432 30.82 -14.00 35.05
N ASP A 433 30.13 -13.40 34.08
CA ASP A 433 29.70 -12.02 34.10
C ASP A 433 28.24 -11.93 33.61
N PRO A 434 27.27 -11.68 34.50
CA PRO A 434 25.86 -11.60 34.13
C PRO A 434 25.54 -10.56 33.03
N GLU A 435 26.39 -9.55 32.85
CA GLU A 435 26.25 -8.48 31.85
C GLU A 435 27.00 -8.78 30.53
N ALA A 436 27.63 -9.95 30.41
CA ALA A 436 28.36 -10.34 29.20
C ALA A 436 27.46 -10.38 27.96
N ALA A 437 27.84 -9.62 26.93
CA ALA A 437 27.24 -9.66 25.61
C ALA A 437 27.75 -10.87 24.81
N PRO A 438 26.94 -11.46 23.92
CA PRO A 438 27.46 -12.37 22.91
C PRO A 438 28.42 -11.63 21.97
N GLU A 439 29.41 -12.34 21.41
CA GLU A 439 30.39 -11.73 20.52
C GLU A 439 29.73 -11.13 19.26
N ALA A 440 30.01 -9.87 18.96
CA ALA A 440 29.39 -9.12 17.86
C ALA A 440 29.55 -9.80 16.48
N ALA A 441 30.64 -10.56 16.29
CA ALA A 441 30.87 -11.37 15.09
C ALA A 441 29.82 -12.48 14.95
N HIS A 442 29.51 -13.20 16.03
CA HIS A 442 28.47 -14.23 16.04
C HIS A 442 27.08 -13.65 15.78
N VAL A 443 26.76 -12.52 16.41
CA VAL A 443 25.49 -11.80 16.21
C VAL A 443 25.33 -11.40 14.74
N THR A 444 26.37 -10.82 14.15
CA THR A 444 26.35 -10.37 12.75
C THR A 444 26.20 -11.55 11.78
N GLY A 445 26.90 -12.66 12.02
CA GLY A 445 26.77 -13.88 11.22
C GLY A 445 25.38 -14.51 11.29
N LEU A 446 24.81 -14.61 12.49
CA LEU A 446 23.44 -15.11 12.70
C LEU A 446 22.40 -14.24 11.99
N LEU A 447 22.52 -12.92 12.09
CA LEU A 447 21.64 -11.98 11.38
C LEU A 447 21.72 -12.17 9.86
N ALA A 448 22.94 -12.27 9.30
CA ALA A 448 23.13 -12.46 7.87
C ALA A 448 22.51 -13.77 7.36
N MET A 449 22.75 -14.88 8.05
CA MET A 449 22.18 -16.18 7.67
C MET A 449 20.65 -16.21 7.82
N ALA A 450 20.10 -15.62 8.88
CA ALA A 450 18.66 -15.53 9.06
C ALA A 450 18.00 -14.70 7.95
N ARG A 451 18.64 -13.60 7.51
CA ARG A 451 18.20 -12.81 6.35
C ARG A 451 18.25 -13.60 5.05
N LEU A 452 19.36 -14.31 4.80
CA LEU A 452 19.51 -15.13 3.60
C LEU A 452 18.45 -16.23 3.53
N ARG A 453 18.19 -16.95 4.63
CA ARG A 453 17.10 -17.93 4.70
C ARG A 453 15.75 -17.31 4.39
N ASN A 454 15.47 -16.16 4.99
CA ASN A 454 14.21 -15.44 4.79
C ASN A 454 14.04 -15.02 3.31
N LEU A 455 15.12 -14.60 2.66
CA LEU A 455 15.17 -14.29 1.23
C LEU A 455 14.82 -15.51 0.38
N CYS A 456 15.42 -16.67 0.68
CA CYS A 456 15.11 -17.92 -0.02
C CYS A 456 13.64 -18.30 0.09
N ALA A 457 13.07 -18.24 1.31
CA ALA A 457 11.66 -18.57 1.54
C ALA A 457 10.71 -17.63 0.76
N VAL A 458 11.04 -16.34 0.74
CA VAL A 458 10.30 -15.32 0.00
C VAL A 458 10.29 -15.60 -1.50
N PHE A 459 11.47 -15.81 -2.10
CA PHE A 459 11.55 -16.09 -3.53
C PHE A 459 10.93 -17.44 -3.89
N TYR A 460 11.08 -18.45 -3.01
CA TYR A 460 10.39 -19.73 -3.16
C TYR A 460 8.88 -19.53 -3.25
N VAL A 461 8.27 -18.80 -2.32
CA VAL A 461 6.81 -18.58 -2.31
C VAL A 461 6.34 -17.92 -3.61
N PHE A 462 7.06 -16.92 -4.12
CA PHE A 462 6.68 -16.29 -5.39
C PHE A 462 6.79 -17.20 -6.60
N LEU A 463 7.91 -17.91 -6.71
CA LEU A 463 8.14 -18.77 -7.86
C LEU A 463 7.22 -20.01 -7.82
N ALA A 464 7.02 -20.60 -6.64
CA ALA A 464 6.08 -21.69 -6.43
C ALA A 464 4.64 -21.26 -6.71
N PHE A 465 4.25 -20.04 -6.30
CA PHE A 465 2.92 -19.50 -6.60
C PHE A 465 2.75 -19.26 -8.10
N GLY A 466 3.73 -18.63 -8.76
CA GLY A 466 3.71 -18.41 -10.21
C GLY A 466 3.59 -19.72 -10.99
N TYR A 467 4.35 -20.74 -10.59
CA TYR A 467 4.21 -22.09 -11.13
C TYR A 467 2.80 -22.65 -10.92
N GLY A 468 2.28 -22.58 -9.69
CA GLY A 468 0.96 -23.10 -9.36
C GLY A 468 -0.17 -22.47 -10.17
N VAL A 469 -0.11 -21.17 -10.43
CA VAL A 469 -1.09 -20.46 -11.26
C VAL A 469 -1.05 -20.98 -12.70
N LEU A 470 0.14 -21.01 -13.32
CA LEU A 470 0.30 -21.46 -14.71
C LEU A 470 -0.06 -22.94 -14.89
N ALA A 471 0.30 -23.79 -13.91
CA ALA A 471 -0.03 -25.21 -13.93
C ALA A 471 -1.53 -25.45 -13.81
N LEU A 472 -2.25 -24.66 -13.01
CA LEU A 472 -3.70 -24.79 -12.84
C LEU A 472 -4.50 -24.25 -14.03
N GLU A 473 -3.99 -23.23 -14.73
CA GLU A 473 -4.61 -22.71 -15.95
C GLU A 473 -4.47 -23.67 -17.14
N GLY A 474 -3.58 -24.67 -17.05
CA GLY A 474 -3.27 -25.55 -18.17
C GLY A 474 -2.63 -24.79 -19.33
N SER A 475 -2.06 -23.61 -19.07
CA SER A 475 -1.38 -22.79 -20.06
C SER A 475 -0.08 -23.48 -20.47
N GLY A 476 -0.07 -24.11 -21.64
CA GLY A 476 1.15 -24.65 -22.21
C GLY A 476 2.20 -23.55 -22.40
N SER A 477 3.47 -23.90 -22.32
CA SER A 477 4.61 -22.97 -22.47
C SER A 477 4.55 -22.14 -23.77
N GLU A 478 3.90 -22.69 -24.81
CA GLU A 478 3.67 -22.03 -26.10
C GLU A 478 2.81 -20.74 -26.00
N SER A 479 1.99 -20.60 -24.96
CA SER A 479 1.14 -19.41 -24.75
C SER A 479 1.90 -18.22 -24.16
N LEU A 480 3.07 -18.44 -23.55
CA LEU A 480 3.86 -17.41 -22.89
C LEU A 480 4.83 -16.76 -23.90
N THR A 481 4.32 -15.84 -24.71
CA THR A 481 5.13 -15.09 -25.70
C THR A 481 5.40 -13.64 -25.27
N GLY A 482 6.31 -12.96 -25.98
CA GLY A 482 6.61 -11.55 -25.73
C GLY A 482 7.29 -11.31 -24.38
N TRP A 483 6.79 -10.34 -23.60
CA TRP A 483 7.38 -9.95 -22.32
C TRP A 483 7.26 -11.03 -21.24
N LEU A 484 6.36 -12.01 -21.40
CA LEU A 484 6.22 -13.17 -20.52
C LEU A 484 7.12 -14.35 -20.91
N GLY A 485 7.86 -14.26 -22.02
CA GLY A 485 8.69 -15.37 -22.52
C GLY A 485 9.70 -15.91 -21.51
N PHE A 486 10.19 -15.05 -20.59
CA PHE A 486 11.09 -15.49 -19.52
C PHE A 486 10.40 -16.46 -18.53
N LEU A 487 9.09 -16.34 -18.30
CA LEU A 487 8.32 -17.30 -17.51
C LEU A 487 8.20 -18.63 -18.25
N GLY A 488 8.06 -18.61 -19.57
CA GLY A 488 8.12 -19.80 -20.41
C GLY A 488 9.46 -20.53 -20.26
N THR A 489 10.59 -19.80 -20.24
CA THR A 489 11.90 -20.41 -19.95
C THR A 489 12.01 -20.95 -18.52
N LEU A 490 11.44 -20.23 -17.55
CA LEU A 490 11.55 -20.58 -16.13
C LEU A 490 10.66 -21.76 -15.71
N TYR A 491 9.44 -21.83 -16.23
CA TYR A 491 8.42 -22.81 -15.85
C TYR A 491 8.14 -23.85 -16.93
N GLY A 492 8.45 -23.57 -18.20
CA GLY A 492 7.96 -24.38 -19.33
C GLY A 492 8.48 -25.81 -19.41
N GLY A 493 9.59 -26.13 -18.74
CA GLY A 493 10.03 -27.51 -18.58
C GLY A 493 9.23 -28.31 -17.53
N TYR A 494 8.44 -27.63 -16.72
CA TYR A 494 7.75 -28.17 -15.53
C TYR A 494 6.22 -28.06 -15.60
N LEU A 495 5.68 -27.31 -16.58
CA LEU A 495 4.26 -27.22 -16.93
C LEU A 495 3.92 -28.34 -17.91
#